data_AF-A0AAV6ND78-F1
#
_entry.id   AF-A0AAV6ND78-F1
#
_cell.length_a   1.000
_cell.length_b   1.000
_cell.length_c   1.000
_cell.angle_alpha   90.00
_cell.angle_beta   90.00
_cell.angle_gamma   90.00
#
_symmetry.space_group_name_H-M   'P 1'
#
loop_
_entity.id
_entity.type
_entity.pdbx_description
1 polymer ?
#
loop_
_entity_poly.entity_id
_entity_poly.type
_entity_poly.pdbx_seq_one_letter_code
_entity_poly.pdbx_strand_id
1 'polypeptide(L)'
;MPRLKSLANGLPVFMGAFTFVSVAVTSSTGVIFGHPWRLLSSSESFVYTWLVGYSAVMGPIGGVMVADYHFIRKRELIVEDLYSSSLTGAYYYSGGFNLAAVAALVVGILPVIPGFLEKVEILSNVPKMFRVIYGNAWFISTFFAGFFYWVSPICLNDQKFKPF
;
A
#
# COMPACT_ATOMS: atom_id res chain seq x y z
N MET A 1 -7.07 -15.54 -48.57
CA MET A 1 -6.87 -15.09 -47.17
C MET A 1 -6.20 -16.17 -46.29
N PRO A 2 -4.88 -16.45 -46.39
CA PRO A 2 -4.20 -17.40 -45.49
C PRO A 2 -3.32 -16.74 -44.40
N ARG A 3 -2.92 -15.47 -44.57
CA ARG A 3 -1.91 -14.81 -43.71
C ARG A 3 -2.41 -14.36 -42.33
N LEU A 4 -3.72 -14.28 -42.10
CA LEU A 4 -4.29 -13.83 -40.82
C LEU A 4 -4.34 -14.94 -39.75
N LYS A 5 -4.46 -16.21 -40.15
CA LYS A 5 -4.52 -17.35 -39.20
C LYS A 5 -3.17 -17.63 -38.52
N SER A 6 -2.05 -17.26 -39.15
CA SER A 6 -0.71 -17.47 -38.61
C SER A 6 -0.34 -16.49 -37.48
N LEU A 7 -0.88 -15.27 -37.49
CA LEU A 7 -0.62 -14.26 -36.45
C LEU A 7 -1.40 -14.55 -35.16
N ALA A 8 -2.62 -15.07 -35.27
CA ALA A 8 -3.48 -15.37 -34.13
C ALA A 8 -2.95 -16.51 -33.22
N ASN A 9 -2.14 -17.43 -33.76
CA ASN A 9 -1.59 -18.56 -32.99
C ASN A 9 -0.31 -18.22 -32.22
N GLY A 10 0.40 -17.13 -32.55
CA GLY A 10 1.65 -16.74 -31.87
C GLY A 10 1.44 -15.92 -30.59
N LEU A 11 0.39 -15.11 -30.56
CA LEU A 11 0.02 -14.25 -29.42
C LEU A 11 -0.31 -15.03 -28.12
N PRO A 12 -1.17 -16.07 -28.11
CA PRO A 12 -1.53 -16.78 -26.88
C PRO A 12 -0.39 -17.62 -26.28
N VAL A 13 0.53 -18.13 -27.11
CA VAL A 13 1.69 -18.90 -26.62
C VAL A 13 2.71 -18.00 -25.93
N PHE A 14 2.98 -16.82 -26.49
CA PHE A 14 3.85 -15.80 -25.88
C PHE A 14 3.26 -15.27 -24.57
N MET A 15 1.96 -14.98 -24.54
CA MET A 15 1.24 -14.56 -23.32
C MET A 15 1.22 -15.66 -22.26
N GLY A 16 0.99 -16.92 -22.66
CA GLY A 16 1.00 -18.08 -21.77
C GLY A 16 2.37 -18.35 -21.15
N ALA A 17 3.46 -18.21 -21.92
CA ALA A 17 4.83 -18.36 -21.43
C ALA A 17 5.20 -17.29 -20.39
N PHE A 18 4.87 -16.02 -20.63
CA PHE A 18 5.07 -14.95 -19.65
C PHE A 18 4.26 -15.14 -18.37
N THR A 19 3.03 -15.64 -18.49
CA THR A 19 2.16 -15.94 -17.34
C THR A 19 2.71 -17.12 -16.53
N PHE A 20 3.17 -18.19 -17.19
CA PHE A 20 3.74 -19.34 -16.50
C PHE A 20 5.06 -18.99 -15.80
N VAL A 21 5.97 -18.29 -16.50
CA VAL A 21 7.26 -17.89 -15.92
C VAL A 21 7.08 -16.92 -14.76
N SER A 22 6.20 -15.91 -14.89
CA SER A 22 5.94 -14.97 -13.78
C SER A 22 5.31 -15.66 -12.57
N VAL A 23 4.36 -16.58 -12.78
CA VAL A 23 3.76 -17.37 -11.70
C VAL A 23 4.80 -18.29 -11.06
N ALA A 24 5.61 -18.98 -11.86
CA ALA A 24 6.67 -19.86 -11.36
C ALA A 24 7.71 -19.09 -10.53
N VAL A 25 8.15 -17.92 -11.00
CA VAL A 25 9.08 -17.05 -10.26
C VAL A 25 8.43 -16.56 -8.96
N THR A 26 7.22 -16.01 -9.02
CA THR A 26 6.54 -15.45 -7.85
C THR A 26 6.25 -16.50 -6.78
N SER A 27 5.76 -17.69 -7.18
CA SER A 27 5.52 -18.81 -6.27
C SER A 27 6.81 -19.35 -5.66
N SER A 28 7.87 -19.51 -6.47
CA SER A 28 9.18 -19.97 -5.99
C SER A 28 9.78 -18.98 -4.99
N THR A 29 9.74 -17.67 -5.28
CA THR A 29 10.19 -16.62 -4.35
C THR A 29 9.40 -16.66 -3.04
N GLY A 30 8.07 -16.81 -3.10
CA GLY A 30 7.23 -16.90 -1.91
C GLY A 30 7.56 -18.10 -1.02
N VAL A 31 7.87 -19.26 -1.62
CA VAL A 31 8.26 -20.47 -0.88
C VAL A 31 9.68 -20.35 -0.30
N ILE A 32 10.64 -19.89 -1.11
CA ILE A 32 12.06 -19.81 -0.73
C ILE A 32 12.30 -18.76 0.35
N PHE A 33 11.71 -17.57 0.23
CA PHE A 33 11.95 -16.49 1.19
C PHE A 33 10.91 -16.44 2.31
N GLY A 34 9.64 -16.66 1.97
CA GLY A 34 8.52 -16.47 2.90
C GLY A 34 8.39 -17.56 3.97
N HIS A 35 8.89 -18.77 3.72
CA HIS A 35 8.78 -19.92 4.64
C HIS A 35 7.42 -20.00 5.35
N PRO A 36 6.29 -20.01 4.61
CA PRO A 36 4.95 -19.79 5.17
C PRO A 36 4.57 -20.78 6.28
N TRP A 37 5.13 -21.99 6.26
CA TRP A 37 4.93 -22.98 7.32
C TRP A 37 5.43 -22.52 8.70
N ARG A 38 6.44 -21.64 8.77
CA ARG A 38 6.88 -21.05 10.04
C ARG A 38 5.83 -20.09 10.61
N LEU A 39 5.18 -19.30 9.76
CA LEU A 39 4.08 -18.42 10.17
C LEU A 39 2.85 -19.21 10.61
N LEU A 40 2.57 -20.33 9.94
CA LEU A 40 1.45 -21.23 10.26
C LEU A 40 1.73 -22.19 11.43
N SER A 41 2.97 -22.24 11.93
CA SER A 41 3.36 -23.16 13.01
C SER A 41 2.66 -22.87 14.34
N SER A 42 2.24 -21.62 14.55
CA SER A 42 1.47 -21.22 15.72
C SER A 42 0.39 -20.20 15.36
N SER A 43 -0.74 -20.26 16.04
CA SER A 43 -1.80 -19.26 15.91
C SER A 43 -1.32 -17.87 16.31
N GLU A 44 -0.39 -17.78 17.28
CA GLU A 44 0.15 -16.49 17.72
C GLU A 44 1.00 -15.82 16.62
N SER A 45 1.92 -16.55 15.99
CA SER A 45 2.75 -16.02 14.90
C SER A 45 1.88 -15.64 13.69
N PHE A 46 0.87 -16.44 13.36
CA PHE A 46 -0.03 -16.12 12.26
C PHE A 46 -0.85 -14.84 12.52
N VAL A 47 -1.47 -14.71 13.69
CA VAL A 47 -2.31 -13.56 14.00
C VAL A 47 -1.46 -12.33 14.26
N TYR A 48 -0.54 -12.41 15.22
CA TYR A 48 0.16 -11.23 15.70
C TYR A 48 1.37 -10.87 14.86
N THR A 49 2.11 -11.80 14.27
CA THR A 49 3.27 -11.42 13.43
C THR A 49 2.85 -11.14 11.99
N TRP A 50 1.97 -11.97 11.42
CA TRP A 50 1.55 -11.82 10.03
C TRP A 50 0.34 -10.91 9.85
N LEU A 51 -0.85 -11.29 10.35
CA LEU A 51 -2.08 -10.53 10.06
C LEU A 51 -2.04 -9.11 10.61
N VAL A 52 -1.63 -8.93 11.87
CA VAL A 52 -1.54 -7.60 12.48
C VAL A 52 -0.42 -6.77 11.84
N GLY A 53 0.74 -7.38 11.55
CA GLY A 53 1.85 -6.70 10.88
C GLY A 53 1.49 -6.23 9.47
N TYR A 54 0.81 -7.06 8.68
CA TYR A 54 0.26 -6.70 7.38
C TYR A 54 -0.77 -5.56 7.49
N SER A 55 -1.67 -5.67 8.47
CA SER A 55 -2.70 -4.67 8.72
C SER A 55 -2.12 -3.30 9.09
N ALA A 56 -0.94 -3.27 9.73
CA ALA A 56 -0.23 -2.04 10.07
C ALA A 56 0.20 -1.22 8.84
N VAL A 57 0.48 -1.89 7.72
CA VAL A 57 0.89 -1.24 6.45
C VAL A 57 -0.32 -0.92 5.57
N MET A 58 -1.33 -1.79 5.58
CA MET A 58 -2.59 -1.55 4.85
C MET A 58 -3.42 -0.42 5.44
N GLY A 59 -3.42 -0.26 6.77
CA GLY A 59 -4.19 0.79 7.46
C GLY A 59 -3.88 2.21 6.94
N PRO A 60 -2.61 2.65 6.92
CA PRO A 60 -2.22 3.96 6.39
C PRO A 60 -2.66 4.22 4.96
N ILE A 61 -2.60 3.21 4.08
CA ILE A 61 -3.05 3.33 2.69
C ILE A 61 -4.55 3.66 2.68
N GLY A 62 -5.34 2.90 3.42
CA GLY A 62 -6.77 3.17 3.57
C GLY A 62 -7.05 4.55 4.17
N GLY A 63 -6.30 4.93 5.21
CA GLY A 63 -6.44 6.22 5.89
C GLY A 63 -6.19 7.41 4.97
N VAL A 64 -5.12 7.36 4.18
CA VAL A 64 -4.78 8.40 3.18
C VAL A 64 -5.85 8.45 2.09
N MET A 65 -6.29 7.30 1.56
CA MET A 65 -7.34 7.27 0.52
C MET A 65 -8.67 7.86 1.01
N VAL A 66 -9.09 7.52 2.23
CA VAL A 66 -10.30 8.08 2.85
C VAL A 66 -10.15 9.59 3.06
N ALA A 67 -9.00 10.03 3.58
CA ALA A 67 -8.70 11.44 3.78
C ALA A 67 -8.73 12.24 2.45
N ASP A 68 -8.06 11.73 1.42
CA ASP A 68 -7.96 12.35 0.11
C ASP A 68 -9.32 12.48 -0.56
N TYR A 69 -10.06 11.37 -0.66
CA TYR A 69 -11.31 11.35 -1.40
C TYR A 69 -12.44 12.09 -0.68
N HIS A 70 -12.60 11.90 0.64
CA HIS A 70 -13.75 12.46 1.36
C HIS A 70 -13.52 13.85 1.92
N PHE A 71 -12.34 14.15 2.48
CA PHE A 71 -12.13 15.41 3.20
C PHE A 71 -11.46 16.48 2.34
N ILE A 72 -10.48 16.10 1.52
CA ILE A 72 -9.75 17.05 0.66
C ILE A 72 -10.53 17.28 -0.63
N ARG A 73 -10.84 16.22 -1.38
CA ARG A 73 -11.47 16.30 -2.71
C ARG A 73 -12.99 16.34 -2.67
N LYS A 74 -13.60 16.16 -1.49
CA LYS A 74 -15.06 16.21 -1.29
C LYS A 74 -15.84 15.34 -2.29
N ARG A 75 -15.29 14.19 -2.66
CA ARG A 75 -15.83 13.21 -3.61
C ARG A 75 -15.83 13.65 -5.09
N GLU A 76 -15.08 14.70 -5.43
CA GLU A 76 -14.91 15.18 -6.82
C GLU A 76 -13.57 14.71 -7.40
N LEU A 77 -13.62 14.00 -8.52
CA LEU A 77 -12.45 13.48 -9.22
C LEU A 77 -12.52 13.86 -10.70
N ILE A 78 -11.41 14.38 -11.24
CA ILE A 78 -11.23 14.59 -12.68
C ILE A 78 -10.77 13.24 -13.27
N VAL A 79 -11.65 12.54 -13.99
CA VAL A 79 -11.37 11.18 -14.47
C VAL A 79 -10.31 11.20 -15.57
N GLU A 80 -10.32 12.21 -16.41
CA GLU A 80 -9.40 12.39 -17.53
C GLU A 80 -7.94 12.47 -17.04
N ASP A 81 -7.72 13.17 -15.93
CA ASP A 81 -6.40 13.34 -15.34
C ASP A 81 -5.90 12.07 -14.61
N LEU A 82 -6.79 11.16 -14.19
CA LEU A 82 -6.40 9.87 -13.61
C LEU A 82 -5.76 8.93 -14.63
N TYR A 83 -6.13 9.09 -15.91
CA TYR A 83 -5.60 8.29 -17.03
C TYR A 83 -4.55 9.05 -17.85
N SER A 84 -4.11 10.22 -17.39
CA SER A 84 -3.15 11.08 -18.09
C SER A 84 -1.83 11.17 -17.34
N SER A 85 -0.71 11.08 -18.06
CA SER A 85 0.64 11.33 -17.51
C SER A 85 1.12 12.76 -17.78
N SER A 86 0.20 13.69 -18.04
CA SER A 86 0.55 15.09 -18.31
C SER A 86 1.22 15.73 -17.10
N LEU A 87 2.32 16.47 -17.34
CA LEU A 87 3.03 17.27 -16.34
C LEU A 87 2.14 18.33 -15.67
N THR A 88 1.04 18.70 -16.34
CA THR A 88 0.08 19.70 -15.85
C THR A 88 -1.16 19.08 -15.22
N GLY A 89 -1.30 17.75 -15.22
CA GLY A 89 -2.47 17.06 -14.67
C GLY A 89 -2.58 17.22 -13.16
N ALA A 90 -3.81 17.20 -12.64
CA ALA A 90 -4.11 17.41 -11.23
C ALA A 90 -3.49 16.36 -10.29
N TYR A 91 -3.09 15.17 -10.80
CA TYR A 91 -2.50 14.08 -10.02
C TYR A 91 -1.02 13.82 -10.35
N TYR A 92 -0.35 14.72 -11.07
CA TYR A 92 1.08 14.55 -11.39
C TYR A 92 1.99 14.87 -10.20
N TYR A 93 1.56 15.77 -9.29
CA TYR A 93 2.31 16.17 -8.08
C TYR A 93 3.80 16.48 -8.37
N SER A 94 4.71 16.00 -7.51
CA SER A 94 6.16 16.13 -7.67
C SER A 94 6.73 14.90 -8.37
N GLY A 95 6.83 14.96 -9.70
CA GLY A 95 7.43 13.89 -10.52
C GLY A 95 6.62 12.58 -10.52
N GLY A 96 5.29 12.67 -10.43
CA GLY A 96 4.37 11.53 -10.36
C GLY A 96 4.06 11.06 -8.94
N PHE A 97 4.70 11.63 -7.91
CA PHE A 97 4.53 11.21 -6.52
C PHE A 97 3.95 12.31 -5.64
N ASN A 98 2.95 11.95 -4.85
CA ASN A 98 2.45 12.79 -3.77
C ASN A 98 3.32 12.58 -2.52
N LEU A 99 4.28 13.48 -2.32
CA LEU A 99 5.21 13.42 -1.18
C LEU A 99 4.50 13.50 0.17
N ALA A 100 3.37 14.22 0.25
CA ALA A 100 2.57 14.30 1.47
C ALA A 100 1.86 12.97 1.77
N ALA A 101 1.37 12.25 0.76
CA ALA A 101 0.82 10.91 0.91
C ALA A 101 1.90 9.93 1.40
N VAL A 102 3.09 9.96 0.79
CA VAL A 102 4.22 9.11 1.21
C VAL A 102 4.62 9.41 2.65
N ALA A 103 4.74 10.69 3.03
CA ALA A 103 5.04 11.08 4.41
C ALA A 103 3.95 10.60 5.39
N ALA A 104 2.67 10.71 5.02
CA ALA A 104 1.56 10.23 5.82
C ALA A 104 1.61 8.71 6.05
N LEU A 105 2.00 7.94 5.02
CA LEU A 105 2.20 6.49 5.15
C LEU A 105 3.29 6.18 6.19
N VAL A 106 4.42 6.86 6.12
CA VAL A 106 5.52 6.68 7.08
C VAL A 106 5.06 7.02 8.50
N VAL A 107 4.41 8.17 8.69
CA VAL A 107 3.92 8.62 9.99
C VAL A 107 2.88 7.65 10.58
N GLY A 108 2.02 7.07 9.75
CA GLY A 108 1.06 6.05 10.19
C GLY A 108 1.71 4.75 10.67
N ILE A 109 2.83 4.34 10.08
CA ILE A 109 3.52 3.08 10.43
C ILE A 109 4.42 3.24 11.67
N LEU A 110 5.08 4.40 11.82
CA LEU A 110 6.03 4.68 12.91
C LEU A 110 5.60 4.21 14.32
N PRO A 111 4.39 4.52 14.82
CA PRO A 111 4.01 4.15 16.18
C PRO A 111 3.85 2.63 16.39
N VAL A 112 3.70 1.86 15.31
CA VAL A 112 3.49 0.41 15.35
C VAL A 112 4.81 -0.37 15.37
N ILE A 113 5.90 0.23 14.86
CA ILE A 113 7.20 -0.42 14.72
C ILE A 113 7.73 -1.01 16.03
N PRO A 114 7.71 -0.32 17.19
CA PRO A 114 8.27 -0.88 18.41
C PRO A 114 7.56 -2.17 18.86
N GLY A 115 6.22 -2.22 18.76
CA GLY A 115 5.46 -3.42 19.12
C GLY A 115 5.62 -4.57 18.10
N PHE A 116 5.85 -4.25 16.83
CA PHE A 116 6.20 -5.27 15.82
C PHE A 116 7.56 -5.90 16.12
N LEU A 117 8.58 -5.08 16.47
CA LEU A 117 9.93 -5.54 16.76
C LEU A 117 10.01 -6.47 17.98
N GLU A 118 9.12 -6.30 18.96
CA GLU A 118 8.96 -7.25 20.07
C GLU A 118 8.44 -8.61 19.58
N LYS A 119 7.46 -8.61 18.66
CA LYS A 119 6.85 -9.84 18.12
C LYS A 119 7.75 -10.63 17.17
N VAL A 120 8.78 -10.00 16.61
CA VAL A 120 9.82 -10.69 15.83
C VAL A 120 11.07 -10.99 16.66
N GLU A 121 10.99 -10.88 17.99
CA GLU A 121 12.07 -11.21 18.94
C GLU A 121 13.36 -10.37 18.77
N ILE A 122 13.27 -9.20 18.13
CA ILE A 122 14.42 -8.28 17.96
C ILE A 122 14.57 -7.40 19.21
N LEU A 123 13.46 -6.94 19.80
CA LEU A 123 13.43 -6.19 21.05
C LEU A 123 12.83 -7.05 22.16
N SER A 124 13.51 -7.11 23.31
CA SER A 124 13.09 -7.93 24.45
C SER A 124 12.22 -7.18 25.47
N ASN A 125 12.22 -5.85 25.45
CA ASN A 125 11.46 -5.05 26.41
C ASN A 125 10.86 -3.80 25.75
N VAL A 126 9.57 -3.87 25.48
CA VAL A 126 8.78 -2.77 24.93
C VAL A 126 7.69 -2.39 25.93
N PRO A 127 7.47 -1.08 26.20
CA PRO A 127 6.41 -0.61 27.08
C PRO A 127 5.02 -1.12 26.68
N LYS A 128 4.16 -1.36 27.67
CA LYS A 128 2.77 -1.85 27.46
C LYS A 128 1.99 -1.01 26.43
N MET A 129 2.25 0.30 26.37
CA MET A 129 1.61 1.22 25.43
C MET A 129 1.82 0.77 23.97
N PHE A 130 3.03 0.42 23.58
CA PHE A 130 3.34 0.03 22.19
C PHE A 130 2.79 -1.35 21.83
N ARG A 131 2.64 -2.26 22.81
CA ARG A 131 1.93 -3.54 22.60
C ARG A 131 0.45 -3.32 22.29
N VAL A 132 -0.19 -2.40 23.00
CA VAL A 132 -1.60 -2.05 22.75
C VAL A 132 -1.75 -1.37 21.39
N ILE A 133 -0.83 -0.46 21.05
CA ILE A 133 -0.78 0.17 19.72
C ILE A 133 -0.64 -0.89 18.63
N TYR A 134 0.29 -1.83 18.78
CA TYR A 134 0.50 -2.91 17.82
C TYR A 134 -0.72 -3.83 17.71
N GLY A 135 -1.31 -4.25 18.82
CA GLY A 135 -2.54 -5.07 18.80
C GLY A 135 -3.71 -4.39 18.07
N ASN A 136 -3.72 -3.06 18.00
CA ASN A 136 -4.71 -2.26 17.28
C ASN A 136 -4.11 -1.54 16.06
N ALA A 137 -3.04 -2.09 15.48
CA ALA A 137 -2.25 -1.43 14.44
C ALA A 137 -3.10 -0.90 13.29
N TRP A 138 -4.08 -1.67 12.83
CA TRP A 138 -4.97 -1.25 11.75
C TRP A 138 -5.63 0.10 12.03
N PHE A 139 -6.24 0.26 13.20
CA PHE A 139 -6.93 1.50 13.57
C PHE A 139 -5.94 2.64 13.77
N ILE A 140 -4.89 2.43 14.57
CA ILE A 140 -3.93 3.48 14.92
C ILE A 140 -3.27 4.03 13.65
N SER A 141 -2.77 3.14 12.79
CA SER A 141 -2.07 3.52 11.58
C SER A 141 -2.99 4.21 10.57
N THR A 142 -4.25 3.75 10.44
CA THR A 142 -5.27 4.38 9.58
C THR A 142 -5.56 5.81 10.03
N PHE A 143 -5.86 6.02 11.31
CA PHE A 143 -6.21 7.35 11.83
C PHE A 143 -5.03 8.30 11.85
N PHE A 144 -3.83 7.85 12.23
CA PHE A 144 -2.63 8.69 12.22
C PHE A 144 -2.28 9.14 10.81
N ALA A 145 -2.25 8.22 9.83
CA ALA A 145 -1.93 8.57 8.45
C ALA A 145 -3.00 9.48 7.83
N GLY A 146 -4.28 9.14 7.99
CA GLY A 146 -5.38 9.94 7.46
C GLY A 146 -5.43 11.34 8.05
N PHE A 147 -5.26 11.47 9.37
CA PHE A 147 -5.22 12.77 10.04
C PHE A 147 -4.02 13.61 9.61
N PHE A 148 -2.83 13.01 9.57
CA PHE A 148 -1.62 13.70 9.11
C PHE A 148 -1.77 14.18 7.67
N TYR A 149 -2.29 13.33 6.77
CA TYR A 149 -2.53 13.68 5.38
C TYR A 149 -3.54 14.84 5.24
N TRP A 150 -4.61 14.81 6.02
CA TRP A 150 -5.64 15.85 6.00
C TRP A 150 -5.12 17.22 6.49
N VAL A 151 -4.31 17.23 7.55
CA VAL A 151 -3.75 18.46 8.13
C VAL A 151 -2.55 18.98 7.32
N SER A 152 -1.88 18.12 6.55
CA SER A 152 -0.66 18.48 5.82
C SER A 152 -0.93 19.65 4.85
N PRO A 153 -0.31 20.83 5.06
CA PRO A 153 -0.49 21.98 4.19
C PRO A 153 0.06 21.74 2.78
N ILE A 154 0.97 20.77 2.63
CA ILE A 154 1.55 20.35 1.35
C ILE A 154 0.45 19.77 0.44
N CYS A 155 -0.52 19.03 1.00
CA CYS A 155 -1.67 18.52 0.23
C CYS A 155 -2.64 19.60 -0.23
N LEU A 156 -2.80 20.65 0.57
CA LEU A 156 -3.71 21.76 0.29
C LEU A 156 -3.15 22.70 -0.78
N ASN A 157 -1.82 22.82 -0.86
CA ASN A 157 -1.16 23.73 -1.80
C ASN A 157 -1.03 23.15 -3.22
N ASP A 158 -1.02 21.82 -3.36
CA ASP A 158 -1.05 21.13 -4.66
C ASP A 158 -2.46 21.04 -5.27
N GLN A 159 -3.47 21.60 -4.61
CA GLN A 159 -4.82 21.74 -5.15
C GLN A 159 -4.83 22.77 -6.28
N LYS A 160 -4.39 22.39 -7.48
CA LYS A 160 -4.84 23.02 -8.73
C LYS A 160 -6.31 22.67 -9.05
N PHE A 161 -7.11 22.45 -8.01
CA PHE A 161 -8.55 22.29 -8.13
C PHE A 161 -9.12 23.70 -8.31
N LYS A 162 -9.18 24.15 -9.57
CA LYS A 162 -10.06 25.25 -9.94
C LYS A 162 -11.43 24.63 -10.18
N PRO A 163 -12.38 24.68 -9.23
CA PRO A 163 -13.77 24.59 -9.64
C PRO A 163 -14.03 25.76 -10.59
N PHE A 164 -14.73 25.48 -11.69
CA PHE A 164 -15.28 26.52 -12.56
C PHE A 164 -16.22 27.43 -11.76
#